data_AF-A0A917AVF9-F1
#
_entry.id   AF-A0A917AVF9-F1
#
_cell.length_a   1.000
_cell.length_b   1.000
_cell.length_c   1.000
_cell.angle_alpha   90.00
_cell.angle_beta   90.00
_cell.angle_gamma   90.00
#
_symmetry.space_group_name_H-M   'P 1'
#
loop_
_entity.id
_entity.type
_entity.pdbx_description
1 polymer ?
#
loop_
_entity_poly.entity_id
_entity_poly.type
_entity_poly.pdbx_seq_one_letter_code
_entity_poly.pdbx_strand_id
1 'polypeptide(L)'
;MKKVINMIDSSSKVPGVSLLELKKTERELGAIFPDEYKELFLETNGAKFGDWTLFPIHIDRRSELAIDIVKQNRENRPEKISNDMICIGENVNGDKMCYRIRKRFMQEQIYLWSNKIGTSDCKALTLSQFIDWYVPKANANKTKTVGIFKVESGKLIVTDPCYKVDEQEEVQIILSNVKSGNWTASISYNNEEIVKSVLAFYGEKKTRGKWNDCDTLIGVDSGQAGIFDFILFGRDDAIQYEVENIYDIKIDEVGIKYFVACSDTAASDAQGGVVPGGVVSMSGYGDGMYEVKVKYNTSKEIVGVMIDFGDDE
;
A
#
# COMPACT_ATOMS: atom_id res chain seq x y z
N MET A 1 11.54 9.01 -2.95
CA MET A 1 10.38 9.49 -3.76
C MET A 1 9.76 8.55 -4.80
N LYS A 2 10.34 7.40 -5.20
CA LYS A 2 9.79 6.54 -6.28
C LYS A 2 8.31 6.12 -6.09
N LYS A 3 7.92 5.76 -4.85
CA LYS A 3 6.54 5.39 -4.51
C LYS A 3 5.55 6.52 -4.82
N VAL A 4 5.88 7.76 -4.46
CA VAL A 4 5.04 8.95 -4.68
C VAL A 4 4.89 9.29 -6.16
N ILE A 5 5.94 9.11 -6.97
CA ILE A 5 5.86 9.34 -8.42
C ILE A 5 4.86 8.38 -9.08
N ASN A 6 4.62 7.20 -8.51
CA ASN A 6 3.58 6.30 -9.02
C ASN A 6 2.17 6.73 -8.58
N MET A 7 2.05 7.56 -7.54
CA MET A 7 0.79 8.03 -6.98
C MET A 7 0.26 9.31 -7.66
N ILE A 8 1.13 10.13 -8.25
CA ILE A 8 0.71 11.35 -8.96
C ILE A 8 -0.04 11.03 -10.26
N ASP A 9 -1.02 11.87 -10.61
CA ASP A 9 -1.86 11.75 -11.80
C ASP A 9 -0.98 11.68 -13.06
N SER A 10 -1.15 10.61 -13.84
CA SER A 10 -0.36 10.36 -15.04
C SER A 10 -0.47 11.47 -16.08
N SER A 11 -1.59 12.20 -16.11
CA SER A 11 -1.78 13.34 -17.01
C SER A 11 -0.95 14.57 -16.64
N SER A 12 -0.46 14.64 -15.40
CA SER A 12 0.37 15.76 -14.90
C SER A 12 1.87 15.49 -14.94
N LYS A 13 2.28 14.26 -15.28
CA LYS A 13 3.70 13.88 -15.33
C LYS A 13 4.39 14.57 -16.50
N VAL A 14 5.28 15.50 -16.18
CA VAL A 14 6.17 16.19 -17.12
C VAL A 14 7.63 15.99 -16.70
N PRO A 15 8.62 16.21 -17.59
CA PRO A 15 10.02 16.15 -17.21
C PRO A 15 10.31 17.04 -16.00
N GLY A 16 11.11 16.52 -15.07
CA GLY A 16 11.60 17.27 -13.92
C GLY A 16 12.52 18.43 -14.28
N VAL A 17 12.81 19.25 -13.28
CA VAL A 17 13.75 20.37 -13.38
C VAL A 17 15.17 19.94 -13.05
N SER A 18 16.14 20.73 -13.52
CA SER A 18 17.53 20.62 -13.13
C SER A 18 17.78 21.21 -11.74
N LEU A 19 18.89 20.77 -11.11
CA LEU A 19 19.40 21.39 -9.87
C LEU A 19 19.68 22.89 -10.01
N LEU A 20 20.00 23.35 -11.23
CA LEU A 20 20.25 24.77 -11.49
C LEU A 20 18.95 25.58 -11.42
N GLU A 21 17.86 25.05 -11.96
CA GLU A 21 16.54 25.68 -11.90
C GLU A 21 16.02 25.71 -10.47
N LEU A 22 16.14 24.61 -9.71
CA LEU A 22 15.82 24.59 -8.27
C LEU A 22 16.55 25.71 -7.52
N LYS A 23 17.88 25.83 -7.68
CA LYS A 23 18.68 26.86 -7.01
C LYS A 23 18.33 28.29 -7.42
N LYS A 24 17.92 28.50 -8.68
CA LYS A 24 17.45 29.82 -9.14
C LYS A 24 16.14 30.17 -8.45
N THR A 25 15.19 29.25 -8.43
CA THR A 25 13.89 29.43 -7.77
C THR A 25 14.04 29.65 -6.27
N GLU A 26 14.92 28.90 -5.59
CA GLU A 26 15.22 29.12 -4.16
C GLU A 26 15.73 30.55 -3.89
N ARG A 27 16.61 31.06 -4.77
CA ARG A 27 17.12 32.43 -4.67
C ARG A 27 16.01 33.45 -4.86
N GLU A 28 15.09 33.21 -5.78
CA GLU A 28 13.96 34.08 -6.01
C GLU A 28 12.96 34.08 -4.85
N LEU A 29 12.65 32.91 -4.30
CA LEU A 29 11.78 32.80 -3.12
C LEU A 29 12.47 33.31 -1.84
N GLY A 30 13.80 33.40 -1.83
CA GLY A 30 14.56 33.69 -0.61
C GLY A 30 14.54 32.54 0.40
N ALA A 31 14.24 31.32 -0.07
CA ALA A 31 14.05 30.14 0.76
C ALA A 31 14.57 28.87 0.07
N ILE A 32 15.06 27.93 0.86
CA ILE A 32 15.66 26.66 0.46
C ILE A 32 14.60 25.58 0.58
N PHE A 33 14.44 24.78 -0.48
CA PHE A 33 13.47 23.71 -0.55
C PHE A 33 13.87 22.53 0.35
N PRO A 34 12.89 21.81 0.94
CA PRO A 34 13.17 20.56 1.62
C PRO A 34 13.66 19.48 0.65
N ASP A 35 14.35 18.46 1.16
CA ASP A 35 14.97 17.43 0.32
C ASP A 35 13.92 16.64 -0.48
N GLU A 36 12.83 16.24 0.18
CA GLU A 36 11.72 15.53 -0.45
C GLU A 36 11.06 16.31 -1.61
N TYR A 37 10.89 17.63 -1.46
CA TYR A 37 10.36 18.48 -2.52
C TYR A 37 11.32 18.54 -3.72
N LYS A 38 12.63 18.66 -3.47
CA LYS A 38 13.65 18.64 -4.53
C LYS A 38 13.66 17.30 -5.25
N GLU A 39 13.64 16.19 -4.52
CA GLU A 39 13.58 14.84 -5.11
C GLU A 39 12.35 14.67 -6.01
N LEU A 40 11.18 15.18 -5.62
CA LEU A 40 10.00 15.17 -6.47
C LEU A 40 10.21 15.99 -7.74
N PHE A 41 10.71 17.22 -7.60
CA PHE A 41 10.83 18.17 -8.70
C PHE A 41 11.95 17.83 -9.69
N LEU A 42 12.97 17.09 -9.26
CA LEU A 42 13.97 16.50 -10.17
C LEU A 42 13.36 15.44 -11.10
N GLU A 43 12.26 14.81 -10.68
CA GLU A 43 11.59 13.73 -11.41
C GLU A 43 10.40 14.28 -12.22
N THR A 44 9.65 15.24 -11.67
CA THR A 44 8.54 15.88 -12.37
C THR A 44 8.26 17.32 -11.94
N ASN A 45 8.07 18.23 -12.89
CA ASN A 45 7.92 19.66 -12.59
C ASN A 45 6.45 20.03 -12.25
N GLY A 46 6.13 19.98 -10.95
CA GLY A 46 4.76 20.02 -10.47
C GLY A 46 4.15 18.62 -10.39
N ALA A 47 2.95 18.52 -9.85
CA ALA A 47 2.22 17.26 -9.76
C ALA A 47 0.76 17.55 -9.45
N LYS A 48 -0.14 16.77 -10.06
CA LYS A 48 -1.53 16.70 -9.63
C LYS A 48 -1.74 15.40 -8.86
N PHE A 49 -2.44 15.45 -7.73
CA PHE A 49 -2.78 14.29 -6.92
C PHE A 49 -4.08 14.56 -6.16
N GLY A 50 -5.06 13.66 -6.32
CA GLY A 50 -6.44 13.95 -5.91
C GLY A 50 -6.91 15.29 -6.47
N ASP A 51 -7.36 16.17 -5.58
CA ASP A 51 -7.83 17.52 -5.88
C ASP A 51 -6.73 18.60 -5.77
N TRP A 52 -5.48 18.21 -5.52
CA TRP A 52 -4.36 19.13 -5.33
C TRP A 52 -3.48 19.23 -6.58
N THR A 53 -2.95 20.42 -6.82
CA THR A 53 -1.94 20.70 -7.85
C THR A 53 -0.78 21.47 -7.25
N LEU A 54 0.45 20.93 -7.37
CA LEU A 54 1.68 21.64 -7.01
C LEU A 54 1.98 22.71 -8.05
N PHE A 55 2.43 23.88 -7.59
CA PHE A 55 2.88 24.94 -8.48
C PHE A 55 4.20 24.54 -9.14
N PRO A 56 4.29 24.59 -10.48
CA PRO A 56 5.51 24.24 -11.18
C PRO A 56 6.60 25.28 -10.94
N ILE A 57 7.83 24.91 -11.24
CA ILE A 57 8.98 25.79 -11.33
C ILE A 57 9.10 26.31 -12.75
N HIS A 58 9.34 27.62 -12.90
CA HIS A 58 9.54 28.23 -14.20
C HIS A 58 10.85 27.76 -14.84
N ILE A 59 10.74 27.14 -16.02
CA ILE A 59 11.88 26.70 -16.85
C ILE A 59 11.94 27.62 -18.08
N ASP A 60 12.99 28.41 -18.17
CA ASP A 60 13.07 29.45 -19.19
C ASP A 60 13.52 28.88 -20.55
N ARG A 61 12.54 28.68 -21.47
CA ARG A 61 12.68 28.73 -22.94
C ARG A 61 11.29 28.63 -23.61
N ARG A 62 10.72 29.79 -23.98
CA ARG A 62 9.61 30.02 -24.96
C ARG A 62 8.14 29.94 -24.51
N SER A 63 7.82 29.75 -23.23
CA SER A 63 6.42 29.84 -22.75
C SER A 63 6.38 30.46 -21.36
N GLU A 64 5.68 31.58 -21.18
CA GLU A 64 5.30 32.03 -19.85
C GLU A 64 4.38 30.97 -19.24
N LEU A 65 4.79 30.35 -18.14
CA LEU A 65 3.83 29.60 -17.33
C LEU A 65 2.86 30.61 -16.71
N ALA A 66 1.57 30.41 -16.94
CA ALA A 66 0.52 31.23 -16.33
C ALA A 66 0.52 31.11 -14.79
N ILE A 67 1.05 30.00 -14.26
CA ILE A 67 1.09 29.67 -12.84
C ILE A 67 2.45 29.03 -12.55
N ASP A 68 3.22 29.64 -11.64
CA ASP A 68 4.45 29.07 -11.08
C ASP A 68 4.60 29.45 -9.60
N ILE A 69 5.44 28.73 -8.86
CA ILE A 69 5.61 28.92 -7.41
C ILE A 69 6.06 30.34 -7.04
N VAL A 70 6.86 31.01 -7.88
CA VAL A 70 7.35 32.36 -7.61
C VAL A 70 6.23 33.37 -7.77
N LYS A 71 5.49 33.33 -8.89
CA LYS A 71 4.34 34.20 -9.12
C LYS A 71 3.26 34.01 -8.06
N GLN A 72 2.99 32.77 -7.66
CA GLN A 72 2.00 32.47 -6.62
C GLN A 72 2.36 33.02 -5.23
N ASN A 73 3.65 33.25 -4.97
CA ASN A 73 4.10 33.80 -3.68
C ASN A 73 4.46 35.29 -3.71
N ARG A 74 4.63 35.89 -4.89
CA ARG A 74 4.93 37.31 -5.06
C ARG A 74 3.74 38.15 -5.53
N GLU A 75 3.04 37.66 -6.54
CA GLU A 75 1.97 38.40 -7.23
C GLU A 75 0.59 37.95 -6.76
N ASN A 76 0.37 36.63 -6.67
CA ASN A 76 -0.93 36.04 -6.32
C ASN A 76 -0.99 35.57 -4.86
N ARG A 77 -0.16 36.16 -4.00
CA ARG A 77 -0.08 35.76 -2.59
C ARG A 77 -1.40 36.11 -1.88
N PRO A 78 -2.01 35.17 -1.14
CA PRO A 78 -3.23 35.49 -0.39
C PRO A 78 -3.00 36.58 0.68
N GLU A 79 -3.87 37.58 0.76
CA GLU A 79 -3.65 38.79 1.58
C GLU A 79 -3.44 38.51 3.08
N LYS A 80 -4.07 37.46 3.62
CA LYS A 80 -4.07 37.15 5.06
C LYS A 80 -3.14 36.01 5.45
N ILE A 81 -2.32 35.51 4.53
CA ILE A 81 -1.38 34.44 4.86
C ILE A 81 -0.15 35.01 5.59
N SER A 82 0.30 34.31 6.63
CA SER A 82 1.48 34.72 7.40
C SER A 82 2.73 34.82 6.52
N ASN A 83 3.60 35.80 6.77
CA ASN A 83 4.82 36.05 5.98
C ASN A 83 5.84 34.91 6.01
N ASP A 84 5.76 34.04 7.02
CA ASP A 84 6.60 32.85 7.13
C ASP A 84 6.04 31.64 6.37
N MET A 85 5.02 31.81 5.51
CA MET A 85 4.45 30.72 4.71
C MET A 85 4.74 30.89 3.22
N ILE A 86 5.06 29.79 2.54
CA ILE A 86 5.17 29.71 1.08
C ILE A 86 4.13 28.72 0.57
N CYS A 87 3.24 29.17 -0.29
CA CYS A 87 2.28 28.33 -0.98
C CYS A 87 3.02 27.50 -2.03
N ILE A 88 2.92 26.18 -1.96
CA ILE A 88 3.57 25.24 -2.88
C ILE A 88 2.56 24.53 -3.80
N GLY A 89 1.26 24.66 -3.52
CA GLY A 89 0.19 24.11 -4.33
C GLY A 89 -1.18 24.61 -3.90
N GLU A 90 -2.19 24.17 -4.65
CA GLU A 90 -3.57 24.60 -4.49
C GLU A 90 -4.54 23.43 -4.71
N ASN A 91 -5.63 23.43 -3.96
CA ASN A 91 -6.76 22.53 -4.14
C ASN A 91 -7.77 23.11 -5.14
N VAL A 92 -8.58 22.28 -5.79
CA VAL A 92 -9.67 22.73 -6.68
C VAL A 92 -10.65 23.72 -6.02
N ASN A 93 -10.77 23.70 -4.68
CA ASN A 93 -11.61 24.62 -3.92
C ASN A 93 -10.95 25.97 -3.59
N GLY A 94 -9.68 26.17 -3.96
CA GLY A 94 -8.89 27.38 -3.73
C GLY A 94 -8.01 27.37 -2.46
N ASP A 95 -8.09 26.32 -1.64
CA ASP A 95 -7.24 26.17 -0.46
C ASP A 95 -5.77 26.01 -0.87
N LYS A 96 -4.86 26.60 -0.09
CA LYS A 96 -3.43 26.58 -0.38
C LYS A 96 -2.72 25.56 0.50
N MET A 97 -1.82 24.80 -0.10
CA MET A 97 -0.86 23.96 0.60
C MET A 97 0.44 24.72 0.74
N CYS A 98 1.00 24.75 1.95
CA CYS A 98 2.11 25.64 2.29
C CYS A 98 3.22 24.93 3.06
N TYR A 99 4.45 25.39 2.85
CA TYR A 99 5.56 25.19 3.79
C TYR A 99 5.75 26.42 4.67
N ARG A 100 6.18 26.17 5.90
CA ARG A 100 6.65 27.22 6.80
C ARG A 100 8.14 27.46 6.61
N ILE A 101 8.56 28.72 6.50
CA ILE A 101 9.97 29.14 6.47
C ILE A 101 10.44 29.46 7.88
N ARG A 102 11.60 28.91 8.26
CA ARG A 102 12.39 29.40 9.38
C ARG A 102 13.77 29.87 8.91
N LYS A 103 14.06 31.15 9.10
CA LYS A 103 15.21 31.85 8.49
C LYS A 103 15.11 31.80 6.97
N ARG A 104 15.73 30.80 6.35
CA ARG A 104 15.72 30.55 4.92
C ARG A 104 15.33 29.11 4.57
N PHE A 105 15.02 28.27 5.55
CA PHE A 105 14.74 26.85 5.31
C PHE A 105 13.23 26.66 5.35
N MET A 106 12.68 26.11 4.27
CA MET A 106 11.34 25.56 4.31
C MET A 106 11.37 24.29 5.15
N GLN A 107 10.46 24.19 6.11
CA GLN A 107 10.27 22.98 6.90
C GLN A 107 9.49 21.95 6.08
N GLU A 108 9.74 20.65 6.29
CA GLU A 108 9.04 19.56 5.59
C GLU A 108 7.56 19.42 5.94
N GLN A 109 7.16 19.99 7.09
CA GLN A 109 5.79 19.96 7.57
C GLN A 109 4.86 20.73 6.63
N ILE A 110 3.75 20.10 6.28
CA ILE A 110 2.70 20.65 5.41
C ILE A 110 1.64 21.36 6.25
N TYR A 111 1.29 22.57 5.83
CA TYR A 111 0.22 23.38 6.42
C TYR A 111 -0.81 23.72 5.34
N LEU A 112 -2.08 23.81 5.72
CA LEU A 112 -3.14 24.27 4.84
C LEU A 112 -3.52 25.70 5.18
N TRP A 113 -3.91 26.47 4.18
CA TRP A 113 -4.45 27.82 4.37
C TRP A 113 -5.73 28.01 3.57
N SER A 114 -6.74 28.61 4.18
CA SER A 114 -7.94 29.10 3.48
C SER A 114 -8.44 30.42 4.04
N ASN A 115 -9.27 31.12 3.28
CA ASN A 115 -9.90 32.37 3.72
C ASN A 115 -10.81 32.20 4.95
N LYS A 116 -11.32 30.99 5.19
CA LYS A 116 -12.30 30.71 6.27
C LYS A 116 -11.62 30.46 7.61
N ILE A 117 -10.55 29.66 7.61
CA ILE A 117 -9.89 29.16 8.81
C ILE A 117 -8.48 29.73 9.01
N GLY A 118 -7.95 30.47 8.03
CA GLY A 118 -6.56 30.91 8.05
C GLY A 118 -5.62 29.73 7.90
N THR A 119 -4.46 29.81 8.54
CA THR A 119 -3.46 28.73 8.55
C THR A 119 -3.87 27.64 9.55
N SER A 120 -3.89 26.38 9.12
CA SER A 120 -4.13 25.23 9.98
C SER A 120 -2.94 24.93 10.90
N ASP A 121 -3.15 24.06 11.88
CA ASP A 121 -2.05 23.32 12.49
C ASP A 121 -1.33 22.42 11.45
N CYS A 122 -0.21 21.83 11.84
CA CYS A 122 0.56 20.91 11.00
C CYS A 122 -0.36 19.78 10.51
N LYS A 123 -0.56 19.69 9.19
CA LYS A 123 -1.45 18.71 8.57
C LYS A 123 -0.73 17.39 8.33
N ALA A 124 0.49 17.43 7.78
CA ALA A 124 1.31 16.25 7.55
C ALA A 124 2.79 16.57 7.86
N LEU A 125 3.57 15.55 8.21
CA LEU A 125 4.99 15.73 8.53
C LEU A 125 5.87 15.81 7.28
N THR A 126 5.42 15.21 6.18
CA THR A 126 6.11 15.15 4.90
C THR A 126 5.13 15.34 3.74
N LEU A 127 5.65 15.70 2.56
CA LEU A 127 4.88 15.82 1.33
C LEU A 127 4.40 14.44 0.83
N SER A 128 5.21 13.38 0.98
CA SER A 128 4.79 12.02 0.62
C SER A 128 3.57 11.58 1.40
N GLN A 129 3.57 11.81 2.73
CA GLN A 129 2.43 11.48 3.59
C GLN A 129 1.19 12.25 3.15
N PHE A 130 1.33 13.54 2.84
CA PHE A 130 0.21 14.34 2.36
C PHE A 130 -0.33 13.83 1.02
N ILE A 131 0.54 13.49 0.07
CA ILE A 131 0.11 12.95 -1.22
C ILE A 131 -0.65 11.62 -1.04
N ASP A 132 -0.12 10.70 -0.23
CA ASP A 132 -0.73 9.40 0.05
C ASP A 132 -2.18 9.52 0.58
N TRP A 133 -2.46 10.51 1.44
CA TRP A 133 -3.80 10.74 1.97
C TRP A 133 -4.83 11.21 0.94
N TYR A 134 -4.41 11.92 -0.10
CA TYR A 134 -5.32 12.55 -1.07
C TYR A 134 -5.35 11.85 -2.43
N VAL A 135 -4.47 10.88 -2.66
CA VAL A 135 -4.51 10.06 -3.88
C VAL A 135 -5.61 9.00 -3.72
N PRO A 136 -6.49 8.83 -4.73
CA PRO A 136 -7.47 7.75 -4.71
C PRO A 136 -6.78 6.40 -4.55
N LYS A 137 -7.02 5.76 -3.41
CA LYS A 137 -6.55 4.42 -3.07
C LYS A 137 -7.16 3.41 -4.05
N ALA A 138 -6.35 2.91 -4.99
CA ALA A 138 -6.80 2.11 -6.12
C ALA A 138 -7.54 0.83 -5.69
N ASN A 139 -7.19 0.31 -4.51
CA ASN A 139 -7.73 -0.92 -3.94
C ASN A 139 -8.80 -0.69 -2.86
N ALA A 140 -9.14 0.57 -2.52
CA ALA A 140 -10.11 0.87 -1.47
C ALA A 140 -11.46 0.17 -1.75
N ASN A 141 -11.89 -0.66 -0.80
CA ASN A 141 -13.10 -1.49 -0.86
C ASN A 141 -13.19 -2.44 -2.06
N LYS A 142 -12.06 -2.77 -2.70
CA LYS A 142 -12.04 -3.70 -3.83
C LYS A 142 -11.44 -5.03 -3.41
N THR A 143 -11.98 -6.09 -4.02
CA THR A 143 -11.31 -7.39 -4.07
C THR A 143 -10.39 -7.42 -5.29
N LYS A 144 -9.12 -7.75 -5.09
CA LYS A 144 -8.12 -7.93 -6.15
C LYS A 144 -7.76 -9.41 -6.25
N THR A 145 -7.85 -9.98 -7.44
CA THR A 145 -7.32 -11.32 -7.72
C THR A 145 -5.79 -11.27 -7.72
N VAL A 146 -5.14 -12.12 -6.94
CA VAL A 146 -3.68 -12.13 -6.76
C VAL A 146 -2.98 -13.33 -7.38
N GLY A 147 -3.74 -14.32 -7.87
CA GLY A 147 -3.18 -15.44 -8.62
C GLY A 147 -4.02 -16.69 -8.55
N ILE A 148 -3.45 -17.78 -9.05
CA ILE A 148 -4.01 -19.13 -9.00
C ILE A 148 -2.95 -20.05 -8.41
N PHE A 149 -3.35 -20.91 -7.48
CA PHE A 149 -2.51 -22.00 -6.97
C PHE A 149 -3.25 -23.33 -7.12
N LYS A 150 -2.53 -24.45 -6.99
CA LYS A 150 -3.08 -25.79 -7.14
C LYS A 150 -3.14 -26.50 -5.80
N VAL A 151 -4.29 -27.12 -5.52
CA VAL A 151 -4.51 -28.02 -4.38
C VAL A 151 -4.44 -29.46 -4.90
N GLU A 152 -3.52 -30.25 -4.36
CA GLU A 152 -3.25 -31.62 -4.75
C GLU A 152 -3.66 -32.63 -3.68
N SER A 153 -3.52 -32.26 -2.41
CA SER A 153 -3.72 -33.16 -1.26
C SER A 153 -5.17 -33.47 -0.93
N GLY A 154 -6.12 -32.69 -1.47
CA GLY A 154 -7.52 -32.70 -1.00
C GLY A 154 -7.69 -32.17 0.43
N LYS A 155 -6.66 -31.49 0.95
CA LYS A 155 -6.63 -30.84 2.25
C LYS A 155 -6.04 -29.43 2.12
N LEU A 156 -6.50 -28.52 2.98
CA LEU A 156 -5.88 -27.20 3.15
C LEU A 156 -5.47 -27.03 4.61
N ILE A 157 -4.40 -26.29 4.84
CA ILE A 157 -4.06 -25.73 6.14
C ILE A 157 -4.21 -24.22 6.08
N VAL A 158 -4.85 -23.65 7.10
CA VAL A 158 -5.06 -22.22 7.27
C VAL A 158 -4.29 -21.81 8.52
N THR A 159 -3.26 -20.98 8.34
CA THR A 159 -2.24 -20.74 9.39
C THR A 159 -1.34 -19.54 9.07
N ASP A 160 -0.59 -19.10 10.09
CA ASP A 160 0.62 -18.29 9.95
C ASP A 160 1.77 -19.12 9.34
N PRO A 161 2.46 -18.62 8.29
CA PRO A 161 3.58 -19.34 7.67
C PRO A 161 4.82 -19.52 8.57
N CYS A 162 4.92 -18.87 9.74
CA CYS A 162 6.00 -19.11 10.69
C CYS A 162 5.81 -20.38 11.53
N TYR A 163 4.60 -20.95 11.54
CA TYR A 163 4.29 -22.16 12.30
C TYR A 163 4.63 -23.44 11.56
N LYS A 164 4.91 -24.48 12.32
CA LYS A 164 5.05 -25.86 11.82
C LYS A 164 3.78 -26.63 12.14
N VAL A 165 3.40 -27.53 11.23
CA VAL A 165 2.14 -28.29 11.29
C VAL A 165 1.95 -29.04 12.62
N ASP A 166 3.02 -29.57 13.20
CA ASP A 166 2.94 -30.44 14.38
C ASP A 166 3.23 -29.71 15.71
N GLU A 167 3.55 -28.40 15.68
CA GLU A 167 3.96 -27.65 16.87
C GLU A 167 2.87 -26.67 17.36
N GLN A 168 1.96 -26.22 16.48
CA GLN A 168 0.96 -25.17 16.78
C GLN A 168 -0.49 -25.59 16.44
N GLU A 169 -0.85 -26.87 16.61
CA GLU A 169 -2.15 -27.41 16.19
C GLU A 169 -3.38 -26.66 16.72
N GLU A 170 -3.30 -26.06 17.92
CA GLU A 170 -4.43 -25.35 18.55
C GLU A 170 -4.77 -24.00 17.89
N VAL A 171 -3.84 -23.44 17.12
CA VAL A 171 -3.97 -22.13 16.44
C VAL A 171 -3.91 -22.26 14.92
N GLN A 172 -4.09 -23.49 14.42
CA GLN A 172 -4.11 -23.85 13.01
C GLN A 172 -5.43 -24.55 12.66
N ILE A 173 -5.88 -24.40 11.42
CA ILE A 173 -7.07 -25.12 10.94
C ILE A 173 -6.67 -26.02 9.78
N ILE A 174 -6.85 -27.33 9.97
CA ILE A 174 -6.71 -28.33 8.90
C ILE A 174 -8.10 -28.64 8.34
N LEU A 175 -8.31 -28.26 7.09
CA LEU A 175 -9.54 -28.49 6.35
C LEU A 175 -9.41 -29.77 5.51
N SER A 176 -10.27 -30.75 5.79
CA SER A 176 -10.39 -31.99 5.01
C SER A 176 -11.57 -31.96 4.04
N ASN A 177 -11.59 -32.88 3.07
CA ASN A 177 -12.60 -32.94 2.00
C ASN A 177 -12.60 -31.67 1.13
N VAL A 178 -11.41 -31.17 0.82
CA VAL A 178 -11.21 -30.02 -0.07
C VAL A 178 -11.16 -30.50 -1.52
N LYS A 179 -11.82 -29.74 -2.41
CA LYS A 179 -11.79 -30.05 -3.83
C LYS A 179 -10.39 -29.81 -4.42
N SER A 180 -9.74 -30.87 -4.88
CA SER A 180 -8.45 -30.78 -5.58
C SER A 180 -8.59 -30.10 -6.95
N GLY A 181 -7.55 -29.38 -7.36
CA GLY A 181 -7.47 -28.68 -8.64
C GLY A 181 -6.99 -27.23 -8.48
N ASN A 182 -7.35 -26.36 -9.43
CA ASN A 182 -6.91 -24.97 -9.44
C ASN A 182 -7.83 -24.10 -8.57
N TRP A 183 -7.22 -23.28 -7.72
CA TRP A 183 -7.88 -22.34 -6.82
C TRP A 183 -7.45 -20.91 -7.13
N THR A 184 -8.41 -20.02 -7.28
CA THR A 184 -8.18 -18.59 -7.48
C THR A 184 -8.10 -17.91 -6.12
N ALA A 185 -7.05 -17.10 -5.95
CA ALA A 185 -6.78 -16.33 -4.74
C ALA A 185 -7.15 -14.85 -4.95
N SER A 186 -7.71 -14.22 -3.93
CA SER A 186 -8.04 -12.81 -3.93
C SER A 186 -7.86 -12.18 -2.55
N ILE A 187 -7.48 -10.91 -2.52
CA ILE A 187 -7.33 -10.10 -1.31
C ILE A 187 -8.33 -8.95 -1.36
N SER A 188 -8.93 -8.61 -0.23
CA SER A 188 -9.74 -7.39 -0.09
C SER A 188 -9.09 -6.42 0.87
N TYR A 189 -9.34 -5.12 0.66
CA TYR A 189 -8.74 -4.05 1.43
C TYR A 189 -9.80 -3.08 1.94
N ASN A 190 -9.52 -2.46 3.09
CA ASN A 190 -10.34 -1.38 3.64
C ASN A 190 -10.09 -0.06 2.90
N ASN A 191 -10.71 1.02 3.37
CA ASN A 191 -10.53 2.36 2.79
C ASN A 191 -9.09 2.88 2.86
N GLU A 192 -8.30 2.34 3.78
CA GLU A 192 -6.92 2.73 4.00
C GLU A 192 -5.91 1.89 3.22
N GLU A 193 -6.40 0.95 2.39
CA GLU A 193 -5.62 -0.10 1.71
C GLU A 193 -4.97 -1.11 2.64
N ILE A 194 -5.44 -1.24 3.89
CA ILE A 194 -5.03 -2.30 4.79
C ILE A 194 -5.79 -3.58 4.41
N VAL A 195 -5.10 -4.72 4.43
CA VAL A 195 -5.70 -6.02 4.11
C VAL A 195 -6.81 -6.34 5.10
N LYS A 196 -8.01 -6.60 4.58
CA LYS A 196 -9.20 -6.99 5.34
C LYS A 196 -9.44 -8.50 5.33
N SER A 197 -9.16 -9.15 4.19
CA SER A 197 -9.40 -10.58 4.06
C SER A 197 -8.58 -11.23 2.95
N VAL A 198 -8.21 -12.49 3.14
CA VAL A 198 -7.76 -13.38 2.06
C VAL A 198 -8.84 -14.37 1.72
N LEU A 199 -9.08 -14.59 0.43
CA LEU A 199 -10.06 -15.52 -0.09
C LEU A 199 -9.42 -16.44 -1.13
N ALA A 200 -9.54 -17.75 -0.93
CA ALA A 200 -9.24 -18.77 -1.95
C ALA A 200 -10.53 -19.50 -2.33
N PHE A 201 -10.77 -19.73 -3.62
CA PHE A 201 -11.91 -20.51 -4.09
C PHE A 201 -11.58 -21.38 -5.30
N TYR A 202 -12.24 -22.53 -5.41
CA TYR A 202 -12.04 -23.48 -6.50
C TYR A 202 -12.52 -22.93 -7.85
N GLY A 203 -11.69 -23.03 -8.88
CA GLY A 203 -11.97 -22.59 -10.25
C GLY A 203 -11.79 -21.07 -10.45
N GLU A 204 -12.22 -20.57 -11.60
CA GLU A 204 -12.02 -19.17 -12.00
C GLU A 204 -13.07 -18.20 -11.44
N LYS A 205 -14.25 -18.72 -11.06
CA LYS A 205 -15.37 -17.89 -10.59
C LYS A 205 -15.82 -18.33 -9.21
N LYS A 206 -16.09 -17.34 -8.35
CA LYS A 206 -16.64 -17.55 -7.01
C LYS A 206 -17.94 -18.37 -7.10
N THR A 207 -18.01 -19.44 -6.35
CA THR A 207 -19.23 -20.26 -6.25
C THR A 207 -20.30 -19.51 -5.45
N ARG A 208 -21.56 -19.58 -5.94
CA ARG A 208 -22.72 -19.06 -5.23
C ARG A 208 -23.01 -19.95 -4.01
N GLY A 209 -23.47 -19.36 -2.93
CA GLY A 209 -23.79 -20.08 -1.69
C GLY A 209 -23.38 -19.31 -0.44
N LYS A 210 -23.80 -19.83 0.72
CA LYS A 210 -23.50 -19.25 2.03
C LYS A 210 -22.08 -19.63 2.49
N TRP A 211 -21.46 -18.70 3.21
CA TRP A 211 -20.26 -18.95 4.00
C TRP A 211 -20.68 -19.50 5.37
N ASN A 212 -19.83 -20.33 5.96
CA ASN A 212 -20.02 -20.92 7.29
C ASN A 212 -18.76 -20.64 8.09
N ASP A 213 -18.93 -20.19 9.32
CA ASP A 213 -17.81 -19.94 10.22
C ASP A 213 -17.19 -21.27 10.67
N CYS A 214 -15.87 -21.28 10.82
CA CYS A 214 -15.17 -22.33 11.53
C CYS A 214 -15.27 -22.09 13.04
N ASP A 215 -15.40 -23.16 13.82
CA ASP A 215 -15.48 -23.07 15.29
C ASP A 215 -14.13 -22.69 15.94
N THR A 216 -13.05 -22.73 15.16
CA THR A 216 -11.67 -22.45 15.59
C THR A 216 -11.17 -21.19 14.90
N LEU A 217 -10.44 -20.37 15.64
CA LEU A 217 -9.71 -19.21 15.12
C LEU A 217 -8.27 -19.62 14.79
N ILE A 218 -7.65 -18.96 13.82
CA ILE A 218 -6.20 -19.12 13.58
C ILE A 218 -5.42 -18.09 14.39
N GLY A 219 -4.24 -18.45 14.86
CA GLY A 219 -3.28 -17.52 15.44
C GLY A 219 -2.33 -16.98 14.37
N VAL A 220 -1.87 -15.75 14.57
CA VAL A 220 -0.88 -15.04 13.74
C VAL A 220 0.12 -14.37 14.66
N ASP A 221 1.41 -14.66 14.44
CA ASP A 221 2.57 -14.17 15.22
C ASP A 221 3.66 -13.55 14.33
N SER A 222 3.54 -13.66 13.00
CA SER A 222 4.45 -13.04 12.02
C SER A 222 3.82 -11.86 11.29
N GLY A 223 2.61 -11.44 11.70
CA GLY A 223 1.76 -10.51 10.96
C GLY A 223 1.27 -11.03 9.59
N GLN A 224 1.44 -12.33 9.31
CA GLN A 224 1.05 -12.97 8.05
C GLN A 224 0.12 -14.15 8.29
N ALA A 225 -0.83 -14.36 7.39
CA ALA A 225 -1.67 -15.56 7.38
C ALA A 225 -1.95 -16.03 5.96
N GLY A 226 -2.18 -17.33 5.79
CA GLY A 226 -2.43 -17.90 4.49
C GLY A 226 -3.26 -19.17 4.49
N ILE A 227 -3.59 -19.58 3.28
CA ILE A 227 -4.37 -20.78 2.95
C ILE A 227 -3.50 -21.60 2.00
N PHE A 228 -3.07 -22.78 2.44
CA PHE A 228 -2.06 -23.59 1.76
C PHE A 228 -2.54 -25.02 1.57
N ASP A 229 -2.12 -25.64 0.47
CA ASP A 229 -2.21 -27.08 0.28
C ASP A 229 -1.35 -27.78 1.34
N PHE A 230 -1.98 -28.74 2.02
CA PHE A 230 -1.40 -29.37 3.20
C PHE A 230 -0.04 -30.05 2.95
N ILE A 231 0.20 -30.61 1.75
CA ILE A 231 1.45 -31.33 1.49
C ILE A 231 2.59 -30.40 1.05
N LEU A 232 2.26 -29.19 0.58
CA LEU A 232 3.24 -28.20 0.11
C LEU A 232 3.61 -27.16 1.17
N PHE A 233 2.77 -26.95 2.17
CA PHE A 233 3.05 -26.00 3.24
C PHE A 233 4.36 -26.30 3.97
N GLY A 234 5.21 -25.28 4.13
CA GLY A 234 6.50 -25.38 4.83
C GLY A 234 7.58 -26.19 4.08
N ARG A 235 7.39 -26.48 2.79
CA ARG A 235 8.32 -27.28 1.97
C ARG A 235 9.23 -26.39 1.14
N ASP A 236 10.50 -26.27 1.54
CA ASP A 236 11.49 -25.46 0.83
C ASP A 236 11.70 -25.89 -0.63
N ASP A 237 11.55 -27.18 -0.93
CA ASP A 237 11.65 -27.76 -2.27
C ASP A 237 10.45 -27.41 -3.17
N ALA A 238 9.32 -26.98 -2.59
CA ALA A 238 8.22 -26.41 -3.35
C ALA A 238 8.59 -25.03 -3.93
N ILE A 239 9.55 -24.31 -3.32
CA ILE A 239 10.05 -23.03 -3.79
C ILE A 239 11.16 -23.24 -4.82
N GLN A 240 10.77 -23.30 -6.09
CA GLN A 240 11.67 -23.54 -7.23
C GLN A 240 12.28 -22.26 -7.83
N TYR A 241 12.14 -21.13 -7.14
CA TYR A 241 12.73 -19.84 -7.50
C TYR A 241 13.68 -19.34 -6.41
N GLU A 242 14.49 -18.35 -6.77
CA GLU A 242 15.31 -17.60 -5.81
C GLU A 242 14.42 -16.59 -5.07
N VAL A 243 14.51 -16.59 -3.75
CA VAL A 243 13.81 -15.64 -2.89
C VAL A 243 14.60 -14.33 -2.82
N GLU A 244 13.91 -13.20 -2.75
CA GLU A 244 14.55 -11.88 -2.61
C GLU A 244 15.12 -11.71 -1.20
N ASN A 245 14.45 -12.30 -0.20
CA ASN A 245 14.81 -12.23 1.21
C ASN A 245 14.98 -10.79 1.70
N ILE A 246 13.95 -9.97 1.46
CA ILE A 246 13.96 -8.53 1.74
C ILE A 246 14.23 -8.16 3.20
N TYR A 247 14.05 -9.12 4.12
CA TYR A 247 14.23 -8.95 5.56
C TYR A 247 15.54 -9.55 6.06
N ASP A 248 16.44 -9.97 5.16
CA ASP A 248 17.75 -10.56 5.49
C ASP A 248 17.65 -11.75 6.47
N ILE A 249 16.61 -12.58 6.34
CA ILE A 249 16.34 -13.73 7.19
C ILE A 249 17.39 -14.81 6.91
N LYS A 250 17.97 -15.38 7.96
CA LYS A 250 18.95 -16.47 7.83
C LYS A 250 18.23 -17.76 7.42
N ILE A 251 18.54 -18.28 6.22
CA ILE A 251 17.97 -19.53 5.71
C ILE A 251 18.89 -20.70 6.07
N ASP A 252 18.86 -21.14 7.32
CA ASP A 252 19.70 -22.21 7.87
C ASP A 252 18.93 -23.42 8.42
N GLU A 253 17.60 -23.35 8.44
CA GLU A 253 16.71 -24.43 8.87
C GLU A 253 15.68 -24.78 7.78
N VAL A 254 15.17 -26.01 7.85
CA VAL A 254 14.12 -26.50 6.93
C VAL A 254 12.82 -25.73 7.17
N GLY A 255 12.19 -25.30 6.09
CA GLY A 255 10.94 -24.53 6.08
C GLY A 255 11.17 -23.02 6.03
N ILE A 256 12.39 -22.55 6.31
CA ILE A 256 12.70 -21.12 6.32
C ILE A 256 12.66 -20.55 4.90
N LYS A 257 13.06 -21.30 3.87
CA LYS A 257 12.95 -20.80 2.49
C LYS A 257 11.49 -20.58 2.10
N TYR A 258 10.60 -21.49 2.52
CA TYR A 258 9.15 -21.32 2.31
C TYR A 258 8.62 -20.09 3.06
N PHE A 259 8.99 -19.91 4.33
CA PHE A 259 8.60 -18.74 5.12
C PHE A 259 9.12 -17.42 4.52
N VAL A 260 10.36 -17.39 4.02
CA VAL A 260 10.92 -16.22 3.32
C VAL A 260 10.15 -15.92 2.04
N ALA A 261 9.81 -16.95 1.25
CA ALA A 261 8.98 -16.78 0.05
C ALA A 261 7.60 -16.18 0.38
N CYS A 262 6.98 -16.60 1.49
CA CYS A 262 5.76 -15.98 2.00
C CYS A 262 5.97 -14.52 2.37
N SER A 263 7.05 -14.21 3.09
CA SER A 263 7.40 -12.87 3.57
C SER A 263 7.68 -11.89 2.43
N ASP A 264 8.45 -12.30 1.42
CA ASP A 264 8.68 -11.52 0.20
C ASP A 264 7.36 -11.22 -0.53
N THR A 265 6.48 -12.22 -0.61
CA THR A 265 5.16 -12.09 -1.24
C THR A 265 4.25 -11.12 -0.48
N ALA A 266 4.22 -11.23 0.85
CA ALA A 266 3.42 -10.39 1.74
C ALA A 266 3.92 -8.94 1.80
N ALA A 267 5.19 -8.69 1.54
CA ALA A 267 5.76 -7.35 1.54
C ALA A 267 5.63 -6.59 0.20
N SER A 268 5.10 -7.25 -0.83
CA SER A 268 4.79 -6.59 -2.10
C SER A 268 3.76 -5.46 -1.90
N ASP A 269 3.62 -4.56 -2.88
CA ASP A 269 2.58 -3.52 -2.86
C ASP A 269 1.15 -4.10 -2.77
N ALA A 270 0.95 -5.37 -3.13
CA ALA A 270 -0.31 -6.07 -2.98
C ALA A 270 -0.55 -6.60 -1.56
N GLN A 271 0.44 -6.50 -0.66
CA GLN A 271 0.41 -7.00 0.71
C GLN A 271 0.09 -8.51 0.81
N GLY A 272 0.41 -9.26 -0.24
CA GLY A 272 0.08 -10.68 -0.36
C GLY A 272 0.01 -11.15 -1.80
N GLY A 273 -0.11 -12.47 -1.96
CA GLY A 273 0.00 -13.12 -3.25
C GLY A 273 0.01 -14.64 -3.15
N VAL A 274 0.20 -15.30 -4.29
CA VAL A 274 0.29 -16.75 -4.35
C VAL A 274 1.73 -17.23 -4.20
N VAL A 275 1.88 -18.32 -3.47
CA VAL A 275 3.11 -19.12 -3.38
C VAL A 275 2.80 -20.54 -3.88
N PRO A 276 3.80 -21.39 -4.16
CA PRO A 276 3.57 -22.79 -4.47
C PRO A 276 2.65 -23.45 -3.43
N GLY A 277 1.48 -23.90 -3.91
CA GLY A 277 0.47 -24.55 -3.09
C GLY A 277 -0.44 -23.63 -2.29
N GLY A 278 -0.33 -22.30 -2.34
CA GLY A 278 -1.20 -21.47 -1.50
C GLY A 278 -1.25 -19.99 -1.82
N VAL A 279 -1.90 -19.26 -0.92
CA VAL A 279 -1.97 -17.80 -0.88
C VAL A 279 -1.62 -17.32 0.52
N VAL A 280 -0.87 -16.24 0.61
CA VAL A 280 -0.50 -15.57 1.86
C VAL A 280 -0.76 -14.06 1.75
N SER A 281 -1.07 -13.42 2.86
CA SER A 281 -1.07 -11.96 2.97
C SER A 281 -0.61 -11.50 4.34
N MET A 282 -0.35 -10.20 4.44
CA MET A 282 -0.37 -9.50 5.73
C MET A 282 -1.77 -9.61 6.35
N SER A 283 -1.86 -9.71 7.67
CA SER A 283 -3.14 -9.65 8.41
C SER A 283 -3.73 -8.24 8.49
N GLY A 284 -2.97 -7.21 8.11
CA GLY A 284 -3.38 -5.81 8.16
C GLY A 284 -3.31 -5.19 9.56
N TYR A 285 -3.66 -5.94 10.60
CA TYR A 285 -3.68 -5.49 12.00
C TYR A 285 -2.53 -6.06 12.86
N GLY A 286 -1.75 -6.98 12.30
CA GLY A 286 -0.60 -7.60 12.97
C GLY A 286 -0.93 -8.95 13.61
N ASP A 287 -0.37 -9.18 14.79
CA ASP A 287 -0.50 -10.45 15.50
C ASP A 287 -1.87 -10.54 16.20
N GLY A 288 -2.44 -11.75 16.27
CA GLY A 288 -3.76 -11.95 16.86
C GLY A 288 -4.46 -13.24 16.45
N MET A 289 -5.75 -13.32 16.79
CA MET A 289 -6.61 -14.45 16.46
C MET A 289 -7.66 -14.03 15.42
N TYR A 290 -7.80 -14.80 14.34
CA TYR A 290 -8.64 -14.41 13.21
C TYR A 290 -9.65 -15.49 12.80
N GLU A 291 -10.80 -15.02 12.32
CA GLU A 291 -11.90 -15.89 11.88
C GLU A 291 -11.59 -16.53 10.52
N VAL A 292 -11.99 -17.80 10.38
CA VAL A 292 -11.95 -18.51 9.11
C VAL A 292 -13.36 -18.92 8.70
N LYS A 293 -13.69 -18.67 7.44
CA LYS A 293 -15.00 -18.99 6.84
C LYS A 293 -14.82 -19.96 5.69
N VAL A 294 -15.67 -20.98 5.62
CA VAL A 294 -15.63 -22.03 4.60
C VAL A 294 -16.92 -22.11 3.80
N LYS A 295 -16.78 -22.50 2.53
CA LYS A 295 -17.89 -22.70 1.61
C LYS A 295 -17.86 -24.11 1.02
N TYR A 296 -19.02 -24.75 1.04
CA TYR A 296 -19.22 -26.09 0.53
C TYR A 296 -19.98 -26.10 -0.79
N ASN A 297 -19.69 -27.08 -1.65
CA ASN A 297 -20.52 -27.38 -2.82
C ASN A 297 -21.64 -28.36 -2.47
N THR A 298 -22.45 -28.75 -3.46
CA THR A 298 -23.56 -29.70 -3.30
C THR A 298 -23.12 -31.10 -2.86
N SER A 299 -21.87 -31.47 -3.14
CA SER A 299 -21.26 -32.74 -2.72
C SER A 299 -20.58 -32.65 -1.34
N LYS A 300 -20.76 -31.53 -0.62
CA LYS A 300 -20.13 -31.22 0.67
C LYS A 300 -18.59 -31.13 0.62
N GLU A 301 -17.99 -30.97 -0.56
CA GLU A 301 -16.58 -30.63 -0.69
C GLU A 301 -16.37 -29.15 -0.39
N ILE A 302 -15.26 -28.80 0.27
CA ILE A 302 -14.85 -27.40 0.47
C ILE A 302 -14.36 -26.85 -0.87
N VAL A 303 -14.96 -25.73 -1.29
CA VAL A 303 -14.69 -25.02 -2.55
C VAL A 303 -14.39 -23.54 -2.35
N GLY A 304 -14.35 -23.08 -1.10
CA GLY A 304 -13.96 -21.72 -0.74
C GLY A 304 -13.50 -21.64 0.70
N VAL A 305 -12.46 -20.86 0.96
CA VAL A 305 -11.89 -20.59 2.27
C VAL A 305 -11.55 -19.11 2.35
N MET A 306 -11.91 -18.45 3.43
CA MET A 306 -11.64 -17.04 3.67
C MET A 306 -11.07 -16.85 5.07
N ILE A 307 -10.00 -16.06 5.19
CA ILE A 307 -9.53 -15.51 6.46
C ILE A 307 -10.06 -14.09 6.53
N ASP A 308 -10.78 -13.77 7.60
CA ASP A 308 -11.35 -12.45 7.86
C ASP A 308 -10.54 -11.78 8.97
N PHE A 309 -9.79 -10.73 8.61
CA PHE A 309 -8.97 -9.99 9.56
C PHE A 309 -9.76 -8.86 10.25
N GLY A 310 -10.99 -8.59 9.80
CA GLY A 310 -11.85 -7.54 10.35
C GLY A 310 -11.66 -6.18 9.69
N ASP A 311 -12.51 -5.23 10.09
CA ASP A 311 -12.29 -3.80 9.93
C ASP A 311 -11.86 -3.25 11.30
N ASP A 312 -10.88 -2.35 11.37
CA ASP A 312 -10.78 -1.45 12.53
C ASP A 312 -12.13 -0.73 12.68
N GLU A 313 -12.84 -0.98 13.78
CA GLU A 313 -13.97 -0.13 14.22
C GLU A 313 -13.46 1.19 14.80
#